data_AF-A0A1Q3CUK0-F1
#
_entry.id   AF-A0A1Q3CUK0-F1
#
_cell.length_a   1.000
_cell.length_b   1.000
_cell.length_c   1.000
_cell.angle_alpha   90.00
_cell.angle_beta   90.00
_cell.angle_gamma   90.00
#
_symmetry.space_group_name_H-M   'P 1'
#
loop_
_entity.id
_entity.type
_entity.pdbx_description
1 polymer ?
#
loop_
_entity_poly.entity_id
_entity_poly.type
_entity_poly.pdbx_seq_one_letter_code
_entity_poly.pdbx_strand_id
1 'polypeptide(L)'
;MSNTKKGETRKHEDIICYECNKSGHFKSDCPRLKNKAQIKKKKAMLATWEDNDESSSDGWTQEEVAQLALMAIEEEEDNVEVSSYELIVTMKIYSSIISFLNKKVKCLTIENKQLLTKTTFTLINEDKKKIGILEKEKESLKIEVDSVKKTFSNFSNSSDKLEKLLGMQRCVLDKAGLGYDEMNNVKHYQNFFERKKNIEKDKLEKEVNKKKMPMFILITGKEMDIFQHLVFTRNFFVV
;
A
#
# COMPACT_ATOMS: atom_id res chain seq x y z
N MET A 1 -23.17 37.10 -32.20
CA MET A 1 -23.30 36.77 -30.76
C MET A 1 -24.40 35.73 -30.62
N SER A 2 -24.26 34.55 -30.02
CA SER A 2 -23.17 33.97 -29.24
C SER A 2 -23.35 32.44 -29.26
N ASN A 3 -22.22 31.74 -29.35
CA ASN A 3 -22.09 30.29 -29.25
C ASN A 3 -22.20 29.85 -27.78
N THR A 4 -22.96 28.81 -27.46
CA THR A 4 -22.82 28.05 -26.20
C THR A 4 -23.40 26.64 -26.37
N LYS A 5 -22.57 25.68 -26.79
CA LYS A 5 -22.83 24.25 -26.57
C LYS A 5 -22.24 23.85 -25.22
N LYS A 6 -23.14 23.60 -24.28
CA LYS A 6 -22.90 23.22 -22.89
C LYS A 6 -22.41 21.77 -22.87
N GLY A 7 -21.17 21.58 -22.41
CA GLY A 7 -20.58 20.26 -22.22
C GLY A 7 -21.28 19.52 -21.08
N GLU A 8 -21.86 18.37 -21.39
CA GLU A 8 -22.38 17.44 -20.41
C GLU A 8 -21.22 16.56 -19.90
N THR A 9 -20.85 16.81 -18.65
CA THR A 9 -20.01 15.96 -17.81
C THR A 9 -20.67 14.58 -17.67
N ARG A 10 -20.20 13.58 -18.43
CA ARG A 10 -20.55 12.18 -18.18
C ARG A 10 -19.66 11.64 -17.07
N LYS A 11 -20.32 11.35 -15.95
CA LYS A 11 -19.96 10.52 -14.81
C LYS A 11 -18.78 9.59 -15.10
N HIS A 12 -17.68 9.83 -14.37
CA HIS A 12 -16.46 9.03 -14.39
C HIS A 12 -16.65 7.78 -13.52
N GLU A 13 -17.68 6.98 -13.85
CA GLU A 13 -17.83 5.63 -13.31
C GLU A 13 -16.81 4.74 -14.01
N ASP A 14 -16.02 4.01 -13.22
CA ASP A 14 -14.84 3.22 -13.57
C ASP A 14 -14.86 2.66 -15.00
N ILE A 15 -14.25 3.38 -15.95
CA ILE A 15 -14.08 2.90 -17.32
C ILE A 15 -13.07 1.75 -17.29
N ILE A 16 -13.57 0.51 -17.28
CA ILE A 16 -12.77 -0.71 -17.33
C ILE A 16 -12.62 -1.15 -18.78
N CYS A 17 -11.38 -1.37 -19.21
CA CYS A 17 -11.10 -1.87 -20.54
C CYS A 17 -11.42 -3.37 -20.66
N TYR A 18 -12.37 -3.73 -21.53
CA TYR A 18 -12.80 -5.13 -21.77
C TYR A 18 -11.70 -6.08 -22.30
N GLU A 19 -10.56 -5.57 -22.78
CA GLU A 19 -9.46 -6.39 -23.31
C GLU A 19 -8.36 -6.68 -22.28
N CYS A 20 -8.25 -5.87 -21.23
CA CYS A 20 -7.21 -6.03 -20.21
C CYS A 20 -7.73 -5.98 -18.77
N ASN A 21 -9.04 -5.77 -18.57
CA ASN A 21 -9.72 -5.61 -17.29
C ASN A 21 -9.07 -4.58 -16.34
N LYS A 22 -8.39 -3.55 -16.90
CA LYS A 22 -7.83 -2.44 -16.12
C LYS A 22 -8.70 -1.19 -16.29
N SER A 23 -8.89 -0.44 -15.20
CA SER A 23 -9.58 0.84 -15.23
C SER A 23 -8.73 1.94 -15.87
N GLY A 24 -9.38 3.01 -16.32
CA GLY A 24 -8.74 4.25 -16.77
C GLY A 24 -8.59 4.43 -18.27
N HIS A 25 -9.06 3.51 -19.11
CA HIS A 25 -9.06 3.68 -20.58
C HIS A 25 -10.14 2.84 -21.27
N PHE A 26 -10.61 3.30 -22.43
CA PHE A 26 -11.49 2.51 -23.31
C PHE A 26 -10.69 1.48 -24.13
N LYS A 27 -11.38 0.47 -24.67
CA LYS A 27 -10.80 -0.58 -25.52
C LYS A 27 -9.91 -0.01 -26.64
N SER A 28 -10.27 1.11 -27.25
CA SER A 28 -9.51 1.81 -28.29
C SER A 28 -8.07 2.18 -27.88
N ASP A 29 -7.89 2.53 -26.61
CA ASP A 29 -6.61 3.06 -26.09
C ASP A 29 -5.81 2.00 -25.34
N CYS A 30 -6.23 0.74 -25.42
CA CYS A 30 -5.57 -0.35 -24.72
C CYS A 30 -4.12 -0.54 -25.22
N PRO A 31 -3.10 -0.41 -24.34
CA PRO A 31 -1.71 -0.58 -24.73
C PRO A 31 -1.42 -1.95 -25.36
N ARG A 32 -2.17 -2.99 -24.95
CA ARG A 32 -2.04 -4.35 -25.53
C ARG A 32 -2.48 -4.45 -26.99
N LEU A 33 -3.41 -3.61 -27.44
CA LEU A 33 -3.86 -3.62 -28.84
C LEU A 33 -2.88 -2.90 -29.77
N LYS A 34 -2.18 -1.87 -29.30
CA LYS A 34 -1.13 -1.18 -30.07
C LYS A 34 0.01 -2.12 -30.49
N ASN A 35 0.34 -3.10 -29.65
CA ASN A 35 1.40 -4.09 -29.95
C ASN A 35 0.96 -5.13 -30.99
N LYS A 36 -0.34 -5.49 -31.08
CA LYS A 36 -0.84 -6.43 -32.11
C LYS A 36 -0.91 -5.78 -33.51
N ALA A 37 -1.14 -4.47 -33.59
CA ALA A 37 -1.18 -3.75 -34.86
C ALA A 37 0.20 -3.62 -35.52
N GLN A 38 1.28 -3.51 -34.72
CA GLN A 38 2.64 -3.43 -35.24
C GLN A 38 3.16 -4.77 -35.81
N ILE A 39 2.69 -5.90 -35.26
CA ILE A 39 3.08 -7.24 -35.74
C ILE A 39 2.46 -7.55 -37.11
N LYS A 40 1.20 -7.12 -37.37
CA LYS A 40 0.52 -7.37 -38.66
C LYS A 40 1.11 -6.56 -39.82
N LYS A 41 1.73 -5.39 -39.55
CA LYS A 41 2.27 -4.52 -40.61
C LYS A 41 3.59 -5.03 -41.22
N LYS A 42 4.29 -5.95 -40.56
CA LYS A 42 5.51 -6.59 -41.09
C LYS A 42 5.26 -7.82 -41.97
N LYS A 43 4.03 -8.35 -41.99
CA LYS A 43 3.69 -9.59 -42.73
C LYS A 43 3.30 -9.35 -44.19
N ALA A 44 3.07 -8.09 -44.59
CA ALA A 44 2.63 -7.74 -45.94
C ALA A 44 3.77 -7.61 -46.98
N MET A 45 5.04 -7.69 -46.55
CA MET A 45 6.21 -7.47 -47.42
C MET A 45 6.99 -8.76 -47.78
N LEU A 46 6.45 -9.94 -47.46
CA LEU A 46 7.11 -11.25 -47.60
C LEU A 46 6.36 -12.22 -48.55
N ALA A 47 5.38 -11.73 -49.32
CA ALA A 47 4.52 -12.56 -50.17
C ALA A 47 5.04 -12.68 -51.62
N THR A 48 6.34 -12.90 -51.80
CA THR A 48 6.91 -13.39 -53.06
C THR A 48 8.03 -14.35 -52.71
N TRP A 49 7.69 -15.57 -52.31
CA TRP A 49 8.40 -16.83 -52.63
C TRP A 49 7.72 -17.98 -51.86
N GLU A 50 6.87 -18.67 -52.60
CA GLU A 50 6.49 -20.09 -52.52
C GLU A 50 7.71 -20.99 -52.17
N ASP A 51 7.63 -22.22 -51.68
CA ASP A 51 6.58 -23.12 -51.15
C ASP A 51 7.40 -24.39 -50.79
N ASN A 52 7.41 -24.86 -49.54
CA ASN A 52 7.89 -26.21 -49.22
C ASN A 52 7.46 -26.61 -47.80
N ASP A 53 6.34 -27.34 -47.70
CA ASP A 53 5.97 -28.09 -46.50
C ASP A 53 6.83 -29.35 -46.39
N GLU A 54 7.58 -29.51 -45.30
CA GLU A 54 8.03 -30.85 -44.87
C GLU A 54 8.18 -30.94 -43.35
N SER A 55 7.31 -31.77 -42.78
CA SER A 55 7.39 -32.53 -41.54
C SER A 55 7.78 -31.87 -40.21
N SER A 56 6.78 -31.92 -39.32
CA SER A 56 6.91 -31.93 -37.87
C SER A 56 7.91 -32.99 -37.38
N SER A 57 8.86 -32.57 -36.54
CA SER A 57 9.58 -33.46 -35.63
C SER A 57 9.76 -32.76 -34.28
N ASP A 58 9.34 -33.47 -33.25
CA ASP A 58 9.49 -33.24 -31.82
C ASP A 58 10.99 -33.17 -31.41
N GLY A 59 11.30 -32.46 -30.32
CA GLY A 59 12.64 -32.48 -29.71
C GLY A 59 13.20 -31.13 -29.29
N TRP A 60 12.81 -30.72 -28.08
CA TRP A 60 13.56 -29.94 -27.08
C TRP A 60 14.57 -28.86 -27.50
N THR A 61 14.17 -27.62 -27.20
CA THR A 61 15.00 -26.47 -26.77
C THR A 61 16.50 -26.74 -26.68
N GLN A 62 17.22 -26.45 -27.76
CA GLN A 62 18.62 -26.10 -27.69
C GLN A 62 18.74 -24.65 -28.15
N GLU A 63 19.34 -23.83 -27.30
CA GLU A 63 19.51 -22.39 -27.44
C GLU A 63 20.33 -22.12 -28.72
N GLU A 64 19.65 -21.81 -29.82
CA GLU A 64 20.27 -21.38 -31.07
C GLU A 64 20.88 -19.98 -30.87
N VAL A 65 22.10 -19.95 -30.33
CA VAL A 65 22.95 -18.77 -30.40
C VAL A 65 23.35 -18.61 -31.87
N ALA A 66 22.63 -17.74 -32.58
CA ALA A 66 23.00 -17.30 -33.91
C ALA A 66 24.38 -16.60 -33.85
N GLN A 67 25.44 -17.35 -34.06
CA GLN A 67 26.78 -16.81 -34.29
C GLN A 67 26.79 -16.17 -35.69
N LEU A 68 26.38 -14.91 -35.75
CA LEU A 68 26.39 -14.03 -36.93
C LEU A 68 27.81 -13.74 -37.50
N ALA A 69 28.83 -14.51 -37.14
CA ALA A 69 30.24 -14.18 -37.35
C ALA A 69 31.07 -15.37 -37.88
N LEU A 70 30.55 -16.12 -38.86
CA LEU A 70 31.30 -17.10 -39.64
C LEU A 70 31.05 -16.92 -41.15
N MET A 71 31.06 -15.67 -41.64
CA MET A 71 31.38 -15.46 -43.06
C MET A 71 32.90 -15.47 -43.18
N ALA A 72 33.43 -16.55 -43.76
CA ALA A 72 34.79 -16.59 -44.27
C ALA A 72 34.93 -15.44 -45.28
N ILE A 73 35.81 -14.50 -44.98
CA ILE A 73 36.23 -13.48 -45.94
C ILE A 73 37.26 -14.20 -46.80
N GLU A 74 36.85 -14.66 -47.98
CA GLU A 74 37.82 -14.94 -49.03
C GLU A 74 38.54 -13.62 -49.30
N GLU A 75 39.84 -13.57 -48.98
CA GLU A 75 40.71 -12.43 -49.26
C GLU A 75 40.89 -12.31 -50.77
N GLU A 76 39.87 -11.80 -51.47
CA GLU A 76 40.14 -11.11 -52.72
C GLU A 76 40.76 -9.76 -52.33
N GLU A 77 42.05 -9.67 -52.59
CA GLU A 77 42.92 -8.51 -52.41
C GLU A 77 42.51 -7.38 -53.39
N ASP A 78 41.24 -7.00 -53.40
CA ASP A 78 40.82 -5.73 -53.97
C ASP A 78 41.22 -4.64 -52.97
N ASN A 79 42.48 -4.26 -53.08
CA ASN A 79 43.06 -3.10 -52.44
C ASN A 79 42.36 -1.85 -53.04
N VAL A 80 41.10 -1.61 -52.65
CA VAL A 80 40.35 -0.42 -53.02
C VAL A 80 41.04 0.73 -52.29
N GLU A 81 41.99 1.34 -52.99
CA GLU A 81 42.73 2.51 -52.56
C GLU A 81 41.74 3.66 -52.36
N VAL A 82 41.14 3.72 -51.17
CA VAL A 82 40.26 4.82 -50.76
C VAL A 82 41.05 6.10 -50.91
N SER A 83 40.63 6.94 -51.85
CA SER A 83 41.44 8.08 -52.21
C SER A 83 41.47 9.11 -51.08
N SER A 84 42.64 9.69 -50.83
CA SER A 84 42.87 10.60 -49.68
C SER A 84 41.90 11.79 -49.65
N TYR A 85 41.39 12.22 -50.80
CA TYR A 85 40.40 13.28 -50.90
C TYR A 85 39.06 12.91 -50.24
N GLU A 86 38.63 11.65 -50.36
CA GLU A 86 37.35 11.17 -49.85
C GLU A 86 37.36 11.04 -48.33
N LEU A 87 38.51 10.64 -47.78
CA LEU A 87 38.79 10.63 -46.34
C LEU A 87 38.78 12.05 -45.73
N ILE A 88 39.34 13.04 -46.43
CA ILE A 88 39.37 14.44 -45.97
C ILE A 88 37.96 15.04 -45.96
N VAL A 89 37.15 14.76 -46.98
CA VAL A 89 35.77 15.25 -47.08
C VAL A 89 34.91 14.66 -45.96
N THR A 90 34.99 13.34 -45.74
CA THR A 90 34.27 12.67 -44.64
C THR A 90 34.66 13.22 -43.27
N MET A 91 35.95 13.44 -43.00
CA MET A 91 36.43 14.02 -41.73
C MET A 91 35.85 15.42 -41.45
N LYS A 92 35.74 16.28 -42.47
CA LYS A 92 35.12 17.62 -42.34
C LYS A 92 33.64 17.54 -42.01
N ILE A 93 32.92 16.59 -42.63
CA ILE A 93 31.50 16.36 -42.36
C ILE A 93 31.32 15.89 -40.90
N TYR A 94 32.10 14.90 -40.46
CA TYR A 94 32.05 14.43 -39.07
C TYR A 94 32.35 15.54 -38.06
N SER A 95 33.37 16.36 -38.30
CA SER A 95 33.69 17.51 -37.44
C SER A 95 32.53 18.50 -37.32
N SER A 96 31.87 18.79 -38.46
CA SER A 96 30.71 19.69 -38.50
C SER A 96 29.52 19.11 -37.72
N ILE A 97 29.25 17.82 -37.87
CA ILE A 97 28.19 17.11 -37.14
C ILE A 97 28.50 17.12 -35.63
N ILE A 98 29.74 16.83 -35.23
CA ILE A 98 30.17 16.84 -33.82
C ILE A 98 29.97 18.22 -33.21
N SER A 99 30.36 19.29 -33.91
CA SER A 99 30.17 20.67 -33.46
C SER A 99 28.69 20.99 -33.24
N PHE A 100 27.84 20.62 -34.21
CA PHE A 100 26.39 20.81 -34.11
C PHE A 100 25.77 20.05 -32.94
N LEU A 101 26.10 18.77 -32.79
CA LEU A 101 25.61 17.93 -31.70
C LEU A 101 26.05 18.49 -30.34
N ASN A 102 27.32 18.89 -30.20
CA ASN A 102 27.82 19.51 -28.97
C ASN A 102 27.05 20.79 -28.61
N LYS A 103 26.70 21.62 -29.59
CA LYS A 103 25.87 22.81 -29.35
C LYS A 103 24.47 22.42 -28.87
N LYS A 104 23.84 21.42 -29.50
CA LYS A 104 22.51 20.94 -29.11
C LYS A 104 22.50 20.34 -27.70
N VAL A 105 23.51 19.54 -27.34
CA VAL A 105 23.69 18.99 -25.99
C VAL A 105 23.79 20.11 -24.96
N LYS A 106 24.57 21.17 -25.23
CA LYS A 106 24.70 22.32 -24.33
C LYS A 106 23.36 23.03 -24.12
N CYS A 107 22.60 23.26 -25.20
CA CYS A 107 21.27 23.88 -25.12
C CYS A 107 20.30 23.05 -24.27
N LEU A 108 20.17 21.74 -24.57
CA LEU A 108 19.30 20.83 -23.82
C LEU A 108 19.69 20.73 -22.35
N THR A 109 20.99 20.80 -22.03
CA THR A 109 21.47 20.79 -20.65
C THR A 109 20.99 22.02 -19.87
N ILE A 110 20.96 23.19 -20.50
CA ILE A 110 20.47 24.43 -19.87
C ILE A 110 18.95 24.36 -19.66
N GLU A 111 18.21 23.93 -20.68
CA GLU A 111 16.75 23.80 -20.60
C GLU A 111 16.32 22.80 -19.52
N ASN A 112 16.98 21.63 -19.45
CA ASN A 112 16.72 20.66 -18.39
C ASN A 112 16.99 21.23 -16.99
N LYS A 113 18.06 22.00 -16.81
CA LYS A 113 18.33 22.68 -15.53
C LYS A 113 17.22 23.67 -15.17
N GLN A 114 16.73 24.44 -16.13
CA GLN A 114 15.64 25.39 -15.92
C GLN A 114 14.29 24.72 -15.61
N LEU A 115 13.97 23.62 -16.30
CA LEU A 115 12.77 22.84 -16.02
C LEU A 115 12.82 22.20 -14.63
N LEU A 116 13.99 21.68 -14.24
CA LEU A 116 14.20 21.11 -12.91
C LEU A 116 13.98 22.17 -11.82
N THR A 117 14.58 23.36 -11.94
CA THR A 117 14.42 24.44 -10.95
C THR A 117 12.99 24.96 -10.87
N LYS A 118 12.30 25.07 -12.00
CA LYS A 118 10.89 25.48 -12.02
C LYS A 118 10.01 24.46 -11.29
N THR A 119 10.21 23.18 -11.57
CA THR A 119 9.43 22.08 -10.99
C THR A 119 9.68 21.96 -9.48
N THR A 120 10.93 22.10 -9.03
CA THR A 120 11.25 22.08 -7.60
C THR A 120 10.65 23.28 -6.88
N PHE A 121 10.71 24.48 -7.46
CA PHE A 121 10.10 25.68 -6.86
C PHE A 121 8.58 25.55 -6.70
N THR A 122 7.86 25.00 -7.68
CA THR A 122 6.41 24.79 -7.59
C THR A 122 6.06 23.80 -6.49
N LEU A 123 6.74 22.66 -6.43
CA LEU A 123 6.50 21.64 -5.39
C LEU A 123 6.78 22.18 -3.99
N ILE A 124 7.92 22.84 -3.80
CA ILE A 124 8.30 23.44 -2.51
C ILE A 124 7.25 24.45 -2.03
N ASN A 125 6.68 25.25 -2.93
CA ASN A 125 5.67 26.23 -2.55
C ASN A 125 4.34 25.59 -2.17
N GLU A 126 3.93 24.53 -2.87
CA GLU A 126 2.74 23.76 -2.51
C GLU A 126 2.90 23.10 -1.13
N ASP A 127 4.06 22.49 -0.87
CA ASP A 127 4.35 21.86 0.41
C ASP A 127 4.42 22.88 1.55
N LYS A 128 5.05 24.04 1.33
CA LYS A 128 5.05 25.14 2.31
C LYS A 128 3.64 25.60 2.68
N LYS A 129 2.73 25.69 1.72
CA LYS A 129 1.32 26.04 1.99
C LYS A 129 0.63 24.98 2.84
N LYS A 130 0.81 23.70 2.52
CA LYS A 130 0.25 22.58 3.29
C LYS A 130 0.79 22.58 4.72
N ILE A 131 2.10 22.77 4.90
CA ILE A 131 2.74 22.87 6.21
C ILE A 131 2.11 23.99 7.04
N GLY A 132 1.95 25.19 6.45
CA GLY A 132 1.35 26.32 7.17
C GLY A 132 -0.11 26.13 7.57
N ILE A 133 -0.88 25.30 6.83
CA ILE A 133 -2.25 24.92 7.23
C ILE A 133 -2.20 23.94 8.40
N LEU A 134 -1.39 22.89 8.30
CA LEU A 134 -1.23 21.87 9.34
C LEU A 134 -0.71 22.44 10.66
N GLU A 135 0.18 23.42 10.61
CA GLU A 135 0.69 24.11 11.81
C GLU A 135 -0.42 24.86 12.55
N LYS A 136 -1.32 25.53 11.82
CA LYS A 136 -2.47 26.23 12.42
C LYS A 136 -3.47 25.26 13.05
N GLU A 137 -3.78 24.17 12.36
CA GLU A 137 -4.65 23.12 12.88
C GLU A 137 -4.06 22.49 14.16
N LYS A 138 -2.75 22.22 14.16
CA LYS A 138 -2.04 21.70 15.34
C LYS A 138 -2.14 22.65 16.54
N GLU A 139 -1.98 23.96 16.34
CA GLU A 139 -2.11 24.92 17.43
C GLU A 139 -3.55 25.01 17.95
N SER A 140 -4.55 24.99 17.06
CA SER A 140 -5.98 24.92 17.43
C SER A 140 -6.28 23.69 18.29
N LEU A 141 -5.87 22.52 17.83
CA LEU A 141 -6.08 21.26 18.54
C LEU A 141 -5.38 21.25 19.90
N LYS A 142 -4.20 21.87 20.00
CA LYS A 142 -3.48 21.99 21.27
C LYS A 142 -4.28 22.82 22.29
N ILE A 143 -4.85 23.95 21.87
CA ILE A 143 -5.71 24.79 22.72
C ILE A 143 -6.95 24.01 23.19
N GLU A 144 -7.59 23.28 22.29
CA GLU A 144 -8.74 22.43 22.64
C GLU A 144 -8.37 21.36 23.66
N VAL A 145 -7.24 20.66 23.45
CA VAL A 145 -6.74 19.64 24.40
C VAL A 145 -6.49 20.25 25.78
N ASP A 146 -5.85 21.42 25.86
CA ASP A 146 -5.58 22.08 27.15
C ASP A 146 -6.88 22.51 27.85
N SER A 147 -7.87 23.01 27.09
CA SER A 147 -9.21 23.32 27.60
C SER A 147 -9.91 22.09 28.15
N VAL A 148 -9.95 21.00 27.38
CA VAL A 148 -10.57 19.73 27.78
C VAL A 148 -9.86 19.12 28.98
N LYS A 149 -8.54 19.19 29.04
CA LYS A 149 -7.77 18.71 30.20
C LYS A 149 -8.12 19.49 31.46
N LYS A 150 -8.32 20.81 31.36
CA LYS A 150 -8.74 21.64 32.48
C LYS A 150 -10.15 21.28 32.96
N THR A 151 -11.10 21.07 32.05
CA THR A 151 -12.47 20.65 32.44
C THR A 151 -12.47 19.25 33.05
N PHE A 152 -11.65 18.33 32.54
CA PHE A 152 -11.48 16.99 33.10
C PHE A 152 -10.93 17.02 34.53
N SER A 153 -9.89 17.82 34.80
CA SER A 153 -9.35 17.98 36.17
C SER A 153 -10.40 18.52 37.14
N ASN A 154 -11.21 19.48 36.71
CA ASN A 154 -12.31 20.01 37.54
C ASN A 154 -13.37 18.94 37.82
N PHE A 155 -13.75 18.16 36.80
CA PHE A 155 -14.70 17.05 36.93
C PHE A 155 -14.17 15.94 37.84
N SER A 156 -12.89 15.57 37.71
CA SER A 156 -12.22 14.61 38.59
C SER A 156 -12.27 15.09 40.05
N ASN A 157 -11.91 16.36 40.29
CA ASN A 157 -11.93 16.93 41.63
C ASN A 157 -13.33 16.97 42.26
N SER A 158 -14.38 17.25 41.46
CA SER A 158 -15.76 17.22 41.97
C SER A 158 -16.23 15.80 42.22
N SER A 159 -15.87 14.85 41.34
CA SER A 159 -16.15 13.42 41.51
C SER A 159 -15.55 12.88 42.81
N ASP A 160 -14.28 13.18 43.09
CA ASP A 160 -13.60 12.72 44.32
C ASP A 160 -14.27 13.27 45.58
N LYS A 161 -14.73 14.53 45.54
CA LYS A 161 -15.47 15.14 46.65
C LYS A 161 -16.81 14.44 46.86
N LEU A 162 -17.53 14.14 45.77
CA LEU A 162 -18.79 13.42 45.83
C LEU A 162 -18.59 12.01 46.38
N GLU A 163 -17.56 11.29 45.94
CA GLU A 163 -17.25 9.95 46.44
C GLU A 163 -16.95 9.95 47.94
N LYS A 164 -16.18 10.95 48.42
CA LYS A 164 -15.95 11.13 49.87
C LYS A 164 -17.24 11.38 50.63
N LEU A 165 -18.13 12.23 50.13
CA LEU A 165 -19.43 12.50 50.76
C LEU A 165 -20.31 11.24 50.81
N LEU A 166 -20.39 10.50 49.71
CA LEU A 166 -21.15 9.25 49.63
C LEU A 166 -20.57 8.18 50.55
N GLY A 167 -19.24 8.11 50.67
CA GLY A 167 -18.55 7.20 51.59
C GLY A 167 -18.80 7.53 53.07
N MET A 168 -19.12 8.79 53.39
CA MET A 168 -19.49 9.23 54.74
C MET A 168 -20.98 9.12 55.05
N GLN A 169 -21.83 8.80 54.07
CA GLN A 169 -23.27 8.67 54.29
C GLN A 169 -23.56 7.44 55.18
N ARG A 170 -24.33 7.64 56.27
CA ARG A 170 -24.78 6.53 57.13
C ARG A 170 -25.47 5.48 56.26
N CYS A 171 -25.11 4.21 56.46
CA CYS A 171 -25.83 3.10 55.86
C CYS A 171 -27.32 3.26 56.19
N VAL A 172 -28.22 3.04 55.22
CA VAL A 172 -29.69 3.09 55.39
C VAL A 172 -30.19 2.10 56.47
N LEU A 173 -29.29 1.24 56.95
CA LEU A 173 -29.50 0.23 58.00
C LEU A 173 -29.06 0.71 59.40
N ASP A 174 -28.31 1.81 59.52
CA ASP A 174 -27.80 2.32 60.80
C ASP A 174 -28.84 3.25 61.43
N LYS A 175 -29.87 2.62 61.99
CA LYS A 175 -31.12 3.21 62.47
C LYS A 175 -31.04 3.55 63.96
N ALA A 176 -30.23 4.56 64.30
CA ALA A 176 -30.17 5.13 65.65
C ALA A 176 -30.32 6.66 65.63
N GLY A 177 -31.34 7.16 66.33
CA GLY A 177 -31.65 8.58 66.48
C GLY A 177 -33.02 8.82 67.14
N LEU A 178 -33.20 9.99 67.76
CA LEU A 178 -34.49 10.40 68.34
C LEU A 178 -35.56 10.47 67.23
N GLY A 179 -36.65 9.71 67.37
CA GLY A 179 -37.78 9.73 66.45
C GLY A 179 -37.76 8.69 65.33
N TYR A 180 -36.80 7.74 65.32
CA TYR A 180 -36.84 6.60 64.41
C TYR A 180 -37.84 5.54 64.92
N ASP A 181 -38.94 5.34 64.19
CA ASP A 181 -39.90 4.26 64.43
C ASP A 181 -39.65 3.13 63.42
N GLU A 182 -39.45 1.91 63.94
CA GLU A 182 -39.00 0.76 63.18
C GLU A 182 -40.17 0.13 62.41
N MET A 183 -40.72 0.86 61.44
CA MET A 183 -41.77 0.31 60.60
C MET A 183 -41.19 -0.73 59.65
N ASN A 184 -41.68 -1.96 59.81
CA ASN A 184 -41.46 -3.11 58.94
C ASN A 184 -41.59 -2.71 57.47
N ASN A 185 -40.46 -2.63 56.78
CA ASN A 185 -40.18 -2.84 55.35
C ASN A 185 -38.79 -2.20 55.14
N VAL A 186 -37.83 -2.83 54.45
CA VAL A 186 -37.78 -2.87 53.00
C VAL A 186 -36.75 -3.95 52.61
N LYS A 187 -37.22 -5.13 52.17
CA LYS A 187 -36.40 -6.19 51.53
C LYS A 187 -35.68 -5.72 50.24
N HIS A 188 -36.01 -4.51 49.77
CA HIS A 188 -35.57 -3.96 48.50
C HIS A 188 -34.08 -3.57 48.46
N TYR A 189 -33.46 -3.27 49.62
CA TYR A 189 -32.04 -2.89 49.70
C TYR A 189 -31.09 -4.08 49.83
N GLN A 190 -31.50 -5.20 50.43
CA GLN A 190 -30.71 -6.45 50.46
C GLN A 190 -30.38 -6.92 49.04
N ASN A 191 -31.37 -6.89 48.15
CA ASN A 191 -31.20 -7.24 46.74
C ASN A 191 -30.16 -6.37 46.02
N PHE A 192 -29.98 -5.10 46.42
CA PHE A 192 -29.00 -4.21 45.80
C PHE A 192 -27.56 -4.58 46.20
N PHE A 193 -27.33 -4.89 47.49
CA PHE A 193 -26.02 -5.34 47.98
C PHE A 193 -25.65 -6.73 47.49
N GLU A 194 -26.62 -7.65 47.42
CA GLU A 194 -26.41 -8.96 46.82
C GLU A 194 -26.05 -8.84 45.34
N ARG A 195 -26.72 -7.96 44.59
CA ARG A 195 -26.39 -7.71 43.19
C ARG A 195 -25.00 -7.12 43.01
N LYS A 196 -24.57 -6.17 43.86
CA LYS A 196 -23.20 -5.62 43.83
C LYS A 196 -22.15 -6.69 44.14
N LYS A 197 -22.35 -7.50 45.18
CA LYS A 197 -21.46 -8.63 45.52
C LYS A 197 -21.39 -9.66 44.39
N ASN A 198 -22.51 -9.96 43.74
CA ASN A 198 -22.54 -10.89 42.61
C ASN A 198 -21.80 -10.31 41.40
N ILE A 199 -21.95 -9.03 41.09
CA ILE A 199 -21.19 -8.36 40.01
C ILE A 199 -19.68 -8.39 40.29
N GLU A 200 -19.25 -8.17 41.54
CA GLU A 200 -17.84 -8.25 41.93
C GLU A 200 -17.29 -9.67 41.83
N LYS A 201 -18.07 -10.67 42.27
CA LYS A 201 -17.72 -12.10 42.10
C LYS A 201 -17.61 -12.49 40.63
N ASP A 202 -18.57 -12.10 39.80
CA ASP A 202 -18.58 -12.38 38.36
C ASP A 202 -17.36 -11.77 37.67
N LYS A 203 -16.93 -10.56 38.08
CA LYS A 203 -15.70 -9.93 37.55
C LYS A 203 -14.45 -10.74 37.92
N LEU A 204 -14.36 -11.20 39.18
CA LEU A 204 -13.25 -12.01 39.65
C LEU A 204 -13.21 -13.39 38.96
N GLU A 205 -14.37 -14.02 38.79
CA GLU A 205 -14.49 -15.32 38.13
C GLU A 205 -14.16 -15.24 36.64
N LYS A 206 -14.59 -14.16 35.96
CA LYS A 206 -14.17 -13.88 34.57
C LYS A 206 -12.66 -13.68 34.44
N GLU A 207 -12.03 -12.99 35.39
CA GLU A 207 -10.55 -12.87 35.41
C GLU A 207 -9.86 -14.22 35.64
N VAL A 208 -10.35 -15.01 36.58
CA VAL A 208 -9.81 -16.34 36.88
C VAL A 208 -9.96 -17.26 35.67
N ASN A 209 -11.11 -17.27 35.01
CA ASN A 209 -11.34 -18.07 33.81
C ASN A 209 -10.49 -17.59 32.63
N LYS A 210 -10.30 -16.27 32.48
CA LYS A 210 -9.38 -15.71 31.48
C LYS A 210 -7.91 -16.10 31.73
N LYS A 211 -7.51 -16.29 32.99
CA LYS A 211 -6.17 -16.79 33.37
C LYS A 211 -6.05 -18.32 33.25
N LYS A 212 -7.14 -19.06 33.46
CA LYS A 212 -7.20 -20.53 33.30
C LYS A 212 -7.19 -20.97 31.84
N MET A 213 -7.83 -20.24 30.93
CA MET A 213 -7.86 -20.56 29.49
C MET A 213 -6.47 -20.74 28.87
N PRO A 214 -5.49 -19.82 29.02
CA PRO A 214 -4.15 -20.02 28.49
C PRO A 214 -3.39 -21.15 29.19
N MET A 215 -3.63 -21.41 30.49
CA MET A 215 -3.07 -22.57 31.19
C MET A 215 -3.64 -23.90 30.70
N PHE A 216 -4.93 -23.98 30.42
CA PHE A 216 -5.58 -25.18 29.89
C PHE A 216 -5.08 -25.49 28.47
N ILE A 217 -4.96 -24.48 27.61
CA ILE A 217 -4.39 -24.62 26.26
C ILE A 217 -2.94 -25.13 26.31
N LEU A 218 -2.13 -24.63 27.25
CA LEU A 218 -0.75 -25.09 27.45
C LEU A 218 -0.66 -26.55 27.93
N ILE A 219 -1.59 -26.99 28.79
CA ILE A 219 -1.65 -28.38 29.28
C ILE A 219 -2.11 -29.32 28.16
N THR A 220 -3.18 -28.99 27.44
CA THR A 220 -3.69 -29.81 26.33
C THR A 220 -2.69 -29.88 25.17
N GLY A 221 -1.97 -28.80 24.89
CA GLY A 221 -0.89 -28.79 23.89
C GLY A 221 0.25 -29.71 24.26
N LYS A 222 0.72 -29.67 25.52
CA LYS A 222 1.75 -30.59 26.02
C LYS A 222 1.30 -32.04 26.04
N GLU A 223 0.05 -32.32 26.39
CA GLU A 223 -0.49 -33.68 26.35
C GLU A 223 -0.61 -34.20 24.91
N MET A 224 -1.02 -33.38 23.94
CA MET A 224 -1.01 -33.74 22.52
C MET A 224 0.41 -34.01 21.97
N ASP A 225 1.40 -33.19 22.35
CA ASP A 225 2.80 -33.42 21.96
C ASP A 225 3.36 -34.72 22.56
N ILE A 226 3.04 -35.01 23.83
CA ILE A 226 3.45 -36.27 24.48
C ILE A 226 2.75 -37.48 23.82
N PHE A 227 1.46 -37.38 23.49
CA PHE A 227 0.73 -38.43 22.79
C PHE A 227 1.26 -38.67 21.37
N GLN A 228 1.56 -37.61 20.61
CA GLN A 228 2.20 -37.76 19.29
C GLN A 228 3.58 -38.41 19.41
N HIS A 229 4.39 -38.01 20.39
CA HIS A 229 5.72 -38.60 20.61
C HIS A 229 5.65 -40.07 21.04
N LEU A 230 4.63 -40.47 21.82
CA LEU A 230 4.41 -41.87 22.22
C LEU A 230 3.90 -42.73 21.05
N VAL A 231 3.04 -42.18 20.19
CA VAL A 231 2.54 -42.88 18.99
C VAL A 231 3.65 -43.06 17.96
N PHE A 232 4.50 -42.04 17.78
CA PHE A 232 5.63 -42.11 16.84
C PHE A 232 6.74 -43.06 17.31
N THR A 233 7.00 -43.15 18.62
CA THR A 233 8.00 -44.08 19.16
C THR A 233 7.52 -45.54 19.25
N ARG A 234 6.22 -45.81 19.42
CA ARG A 234 5.67 -47.19 19.34
C ARG A 234 5.58 -47.74 17.92
N ASN A 235 5.40 -46.90 16.90
CA ASN A 235 5.39 -47.34 15.51
C ASN A 235 6.78 -47.67 14.94
N PHE A 236 7.87 -47.31 15.63
CA PHE A 236 9.24 -47.66 15.23
C PHE A 236 9.75 -48.98 15.83
N PHE A 237 8.97 -49.66 16.67
CA PHE A 237 9.39 -50.91 17.33
C PHE A 237 8.61 -52.15 16.86
N VAL A 238 7.82 -52.03 15.79
CA VAL A 238 7.13 -53.16 15.13
C VAL A 238 7.40 -53.12 13.63
N VAL A 239 8.66 -53.35 13.25
CA VAL A 239 9.08 -53.92 11.96
C VAL A 239 10.27 -54.82 12.25
#